data_AF-A0A2G6EX24-F1
#
_entry.id   AF-A0A2G6EX24-F1
#
_cell.length_a   1.000
_cell.length_b   1.000
_cell.length_c   1.000
_cell.angle_alpha   90.00
_cell.angle_beta   90.00
_cell.angle_gamma   90.00
#
_symmetry.space_group_name_H-M   'P 1'
#
loop_
_entity.id
_entity.type
_entity.pdbx_description
1 polymer ?
#
loop_
_entity_poly.entity_id
_entity_poly.type
_entity_poly.pdbx_seq_one_letter_code
_entity_poly.pdbx_strand_id
1 'polypeptide(L)' 'ADPDGKTPLDFRMTFWGNKAQARQSYAEILAWQPEKIILAHGRCYTENAMAELQRAFRWLK' A
#
# COMPACT_ATOMS: atom_id res chain seq x y z
N ALA A 1 16.65 4.03 -11.54
CA ALA A 1 15.41 3.22 -11.54
C ALA A 1 15.03 2.96 -10.10
N ASP A 2 13.81 3.31 -9.69
CA ASP A 2 13.25 2.97 -8.38
C ASP A 2 12.68 1.54 -8.37
N PRO A 3 12.72 0.84 -7.22
CA PRO A 3 12.13 -0.50 -7.09
C PRO A 3 10.60 -0.46 -7.21
N ASP A 4 9.97 -1.62 -7.48
CA ASP A 4 8.51 -1.82 -7.64
C ASP A 4 7.66 -1.44 -6.39
N GLY A 5 8.19 -0.74 -5.39
CA GLY A 5 7.46 -0.04 -4.32
C GLY A 5 6.27 -0.81 -3.74
N LYS A 6 6.49 -2.04 -3.27
CA LYS A 6 5.45 -2.91 -2.67
C LYS A 6 5.99 -3.56 -1.40
N THR A 7 5.10 -4.01 -0.53
CA THR A 7 5.45 -4.77 0.67
C THR A 7 6.29 -6.00 0.28
N PRO A 8 7.53 -6.16 0.78
CA PRO A 8 8.36 -7.35 0.58
C PRO A 8 7.69 -8.63 1.11
N LEU A 9 8.03 -9.80 0.54
CA LEU A 9 7.33 -11.06 0.85
C LEU A 9 7.43 -11.42 2.34
N ASP A 10 8.65 -11.39 2.89
CA ASP A 10 8.96 -11.59 4.31
C ASP A 10 8.12 -10.68 5.21
N PHE A 11 7.97 -9.41 4.85
CA PHE A 11 7.14 -8.50 5.62
C PHE A 11 5.63 -8.78 5.48
N ARG A 12 5.16 -9.33 4.36
CA ARG A 12 3.76 -9.80 4.25
C ARG A 12 3.49 -10.97 5.21
N MET A 13 4.48 -11.82 5.44
CA MET A 13 4.32 -13.00 6.31
C MET A 13 4.08 -12.61 7.77
N THR A 14 4.50 -11.42 8.21
CA THR A 14 4.23 -10.92 9.57
C THR A 14 2.73 -10.67 9.82
N PHE A 15 1.92 -10.53 8.76
CA PHE A 15 0.47 -10.37 8.84
C PHE A 15 -0.29 -11.71 8.78
N TRP A 16 0.39 -12.86 8.82
CA TRP A 16 -0.27 -14.16 8.91
C TRP A 16 -1.15 -14.20 10.16
N GLY A 17 -2.41 -14.60 10.01
CA GLY A 17 -3.41 -14.60 11.10
C GLY A 17 -4.09 -13.24 11.34
N ASN A 18 -3.48 -12.14 10.88
CA ASN A 18 -3.99 -10.77 11.04
C ASN A 18 -4.35 -10.08 9.71
N LYS A 19 -4.46 -10.84 8.62
CA LYS A 19 -4.76 -10.31 7.27
C LYS A 19 -6.10 -9.55 7.22
N ALA A 20 -7.06 -9.89 8.09
CA ALA A 20 -8.33 -9.16 8.19
C ALA A 20 -8.13 -7.71 8.67
N GLN A 21 -7.30 -7.50 9.71
CA GLN A 21 -6.98 -6.17 10.22
C GLN A 21 -6.22 -5.35 9.17
N ALA A 22 -5.26 -5.96 8.47
CA ALA A 22 -4.53 -5.31 7.39
C ALA A 22 -5.47 -4.85 6.24
N ARG A 23 -6.47 -5.67 5.88
CA ARG A 23 -7.49 -5.30 4.89
C ARG A 23 -8.37 -4.15 5.37
N GLN A 24 -8.74 -4.12 6.65
CA GLN A 24 -9.53 -3.03 7.22
C GLN A 24 -8.77 -1.70 7.16
N SER A 25 -7.51 -1.67 7.60
CA SER A 25 -6.67 -0.46 7.49
C SER A 25 -6.45 -0.04 6.04
N TYR A 26 -6.28 -1.00 5.12
CA TYR A 26 -6.18 -0.69 3.69
C TYR A 26 -7.47 -0.07 3.13
N ALA A 27 -8.65 -0.59 3.52
CA ALA A 27 -9.93 -0.02 3.12
C ALA A 27 -10.13 1.41 3.65
N GLU A 28 -9.68 1.69 4.87
CA GLU A 28 -9.69 3.04 5.45
C GLU A 28 -8.83 4.01 4.63
N ILE A 29 -7.60 3.60 4.28
CA ILE A 29 -6.71 4.42 3.43
C ILE A 29 -7.37 4.71 2.06
N LEU A 30 -8.03 3.72 1.45
CA LEU A 30 -8.74 3.92 0.19
C LEU A 30 -9.94 4.87 0.32
N ALA A 31 -10.64 4.83 1.45
CA ALA A 31 -11.82 5.66 1.70
C ALA A 31 -11.47 7.16 1.80
N TRP A 32 -10.22 7.49 2.15
CA TRP A 32 -9.73 8.88 2.12
C TRP A 32 -9.65 9.46 0.70
N GLN A 33 -9.73 8.62 -0.35
CA GLN A 33 -9.63 9.02 -1.74
C GLN A 33 -8.42 9.95 -2.02
N PRO A 34 -7.19 9.56 -1.63
CA PRO A 34 -6.04 10.43 -1.76
C PRO A 34 -5.72 10.72 -3.23
N GLU A 35 -5.29 11.96 -3.48
CA GLU A 35 -4.72 12.38 -4.76
C GLU A 35 -3.20 12.18 -4.83
N LYS A 36 -2.52 12.22 -3.67
CA LYS A 36 -1.06 12.17 -3.53
C LYS A 36 -0.62 11.24 -2.41
N ILE A 37 0.57 10.66 -2.53
CA ILE A 37 1.22 9.83 -1.52
C ILE A 37 2.61 10.42 -1.26
N ILE A 38 2.84 10.87 -0.03
CA ILE A 38 4.14 11.36 0.42
C ILE A 38 4.76 10.30 1.32
N LEU A 39 5.95 9.82 0.97
CA LEU A 39 6.68 8.81 1.72
C LEU A 39 7.93 9.44 2.33
N ALA A 40 8.26 9.05 3.57
CA ALA A 40 9.51 9.48 4.21
C ALA A 40 10.75 8.98 3.45
N HIS A 41 10.65 7.79 2.86
CA HIS A 41 11.70 7.17 2.07
C HIS A 41 11.11 6.57 0.78
N GLY A 42 11.80 6.78 -0.34
CA GLY A 42 11.39 6.30 -1.64
C GLY A 42 10.67 7.37 -2.47
N ARG A 43 9.93 6.94 -3.48
CA ARG A 43 9.27 7.82 -4.45
C ARG A 43 7.95 8.34 -3.89
N CYS A 44 7.77 9.66 -3.91
CA CYS A 44 6.46 10.29 -3.73
C CYS A 44 5.62 10.15 -5.00
N TYR A 45 4.32 9.99 -4.84
CA TYR A 45 3.35 9.97 -5.93
C TYR A 45 2.52 11.24 -5.87
N THR A 46 2.72 12.14 -6.83
CA THR A 46 2.03 13.43 -6.90
C THR A 46 0.71 13.37 -7.67
N GLU A 47 0.42 12.21 -8.27
CA GLU A 47 -0.76 11.90 -9.07
C GLU A 47 -1.03 10.39 -8.99
N ASN A 48 -2.23 9.95 -9.41
CA ASN A 48 -2.62 8.54 -9.50
C ASN A 48 -2.48 7.73 -8.20
N ALA A 49 -2.57 8.38 -7.03
CA ALA A 49 -2.40 7.74 -5.72
C ALA A 49 -3.31 6.52 -5.52
N MET A 50 -4.57 6.59 -5.95
CA MET A 50 -5.50 5.44 -5.88
C MET A 50 -5.00 4.21 -6.63
N ALA A 51 -4.47 4.39 -7.85
CA ALA A 51 -3.93 3.29 -8.66
C ALA A 51 -2.68 2.68 -8.01
N GLU A 52 -1.81 3.53 -7.45
CA GLU A 52 -0.59 3.10 -6.79
C GLU A 52 -0.85 2.34 -5.49
N LEU A 53 -1.82 2.78 -4.69
CA LEU A 53 -2.28 2.05 -3.51
C LEU A 53 -2.83 0.67 -3.90
N GLN A 54 -3.64 0.58 -4.96
CA GLN A 54 -4.13 -0.70 -5.47
C GLN A 54 -3.00 -1.63 -5.97
N ARG A 55 -1.99 -1.07 -6.65
CA ARG A 55 -0.83 -1.84 -7.14
C ARG A 55 0.03 -2.35 -5.99
N ALA A 56 0.39 -1.48 -5.03
CA ALA A 56 1.30 -1.79 -3.92
C ALA A 56 0.68 -2.79 -2.92
N PHE A 57 -0.62 -2.66 -2.65
CA PHE A 57 -1.36 -3.52 -1.71
C PHE A 57 -2.12 -4.69 -2.37
N ARG A 58 -1.88 -4.99 -3.66
CA ARG A 58 -2.56 -6.10 -4.38
C ARG A 58 -2.48 -7.47 -3.69
N TRP A 59 -1.50 -7.67 -2.82
CA TRP A 59 -1.31 -8.89 -2.04
C TRP A 59 -2.31 -9.04 -0.88
N LEU A 60 -3.00 -7.96 -0.49
CA LEU A 60 -4.06 -7.95 0.51
C LEU A 60 -5.41 -8.38 -0.05
N LYS A 61 -5.56 -8.56 -1.37
CA LYS A 61 -6.72 -9.27 -1.93
C LYS A 61 -6.84 -10.66 -1.29
#